data_AF-A0A2E8AEW7-F1
#
_entry.id   AF-A0A2E8AEW7-F1
#
_cell.length_a   1.000
_cell.length_b   1.000
_cell.length_c   1.000
_cell.angle_alpha   90.00
_cell.angle_beta   90.00
_cell.angle_gamma   90.00
#
_symmetry.space_group_name_H-M   'P 1'
#
loop_
_entity.id
_entity.type
_entity.pdbx_description
1 polymer ?
#
loop_
_entity_poly.entity_id
_entity_poly.type
_entity_poly.pdbx_seq_one_letter_code
_entity_poly.pdbx_strand_id
1 'polypeptide(L)'
;TPLGWVYRFLQHPAIASFLFVGLIYFWLWPPVHFDAMLSRDLYWVMNWSMLLDGMLFWWLIFDPRSPVTSDALGYGKRILLLAVVAIPQMILGAYIVFARGMVYDVYEVCGRAWPMPPETDQLLGGLLTWIPPAMMSILGILIILRRAMREDGKVSPYNEKLKASHS
;
A
#
# COMPACT_ATOMS: atom_id res chain seq x y z
N THR A 1 0.02 3.52 -27.33
CA THR A 1 -0.70 4.79 -27.06
C THR A 1 -0.05 5.51 -25.89
N PRO A 2 -0.10 6.85 -25.81
CA PRO A 2 0.48 7.61 -24.70
C PRO A 2 -0.03 7.16 -23.32
N LEU A 3 -1.31 6.78 -23.21
CA LEU A 3 -1.88 6.15 -22.01
C LEU A 3 -1.15 4.87 -21.59
N GLY A 4 -0.76 4.03 -22.54
CA GLY A 4 -0.06 2.78 -22.26
C GLY A 4 1.36 2.99 -21.73
N TRP A 5 2.00 4.11 -22.08
CA TRP A 5 3.31 4.47 -21.53
C TRP A 5 3.19 4.96 -20.09
N VAL A 6 2.23 5.84 -19.81
CA VAL A 6 1.93 6.32 -18.44
C VAL A 6 1.58 5.14 -17.53
N TYR A 7 0.71 4.24 -17.97
CA TYR A 7 0.36 3.05 -17.20
C TYR A 7 1.59 2.18 -16.88
N ARG A 8 2.47 1.92 -17.85
CA ARG A 8 3.69 1.13 -17.61
C ARG A 8 4.65 1.81 -16.63
N PHE A 9 4.76 3.13 -16.71
CA PHE A 9 5.58 3.90 -15.78
C PHE A 9 5.02 3.83 -14.35
N LEU A 10 3.72 4.07 -14.18
CA LEU A 10 3.05 3.99 -12.87
C LEU A 10 3.05 2.57 -12.28
N GLN A 11 2.94 1.55 -13.13
CA GLN A 11 3.00 0.15 -12.73
C GLN A 11 4.42 -0.38 -12.54
N HIS A 12 5.45 0.47 -12.70
CA HIS A 12 6.81 0.06 -12.37
C HIS A 12 6.92 -0.16 -10.86
N PRO A 13 7.41 -1.33 -10.39
CA PRO A 13 7.34 -1.71 -8.98
C PRO A 13 7.91 -0.68 -7.99
N ALA A 14 9.06 -0.11 -8.31
CA ALA A 14 9.68 0.91 -7.47
C ALA A 14 8.88 2.22 -7.43
N ILE A 15 8.26 2.58 -8.56
CA ILE A 15 7.48 3.82 -8.69
C ILE A 15 6.15 3.64 -7.95
N ALA A 16 5.46 2.52 -8.17
CA ALA A 16 4.22 2.20 -7.47
C ALA A 16 4.42 2.17 -5.94
N SER A 17 5.47 1.52 -5.45
CA SER A 17 5.76 1.50 -4.01
C SER A 17 6.13 2.88 -3.46
N PHE A 18 6.91 3.67 -4.21
CA PHE A 18 7.29 5.01 -3.81
C PHE A 18 6.07 5.95 -3.77
N LEU A 19 5.20 5.90 -4.77
CA LEU A 19 3.96 6.68 -4.79
C LEU A 19 3.05 6.26 -3.63
N PHE A 20 2.85 4.95 -3.44
CA PHE A 20 2.00 4.41 -2.38
C PHE A 20 2.41 4.91 -0.99
N VAL A 21 3.68 4.81 -0.64
CA VAL A 21 4.18 5.27 0.66
C VAL A 21 4.30 6.79 0.70
N GLY A 22 4.86 7.39 -0.36
CA GLY A 22 5.16 8.82 -0.43
C GLY A 22 3.91 9.68 -0.38
N LEU A 23 2.82 9.26 -1.03
CA LEU A 23 1.55 9.97 -1.01
C LEU A 23 0.92 9.92 0.40
N ILE A 24 1.00 8.78 1.08
CA ILE A 24 0.59 8.62 2.49
C ILE A 24 1.35 9.60 3.38
N TYR A 25 2.68 9.63 3.28
CA TYR A 25 3.51 10.56 4.04
C TYR A 25 3.23 12.02 3.70
N PHE A 26 3.01 12.34 2.42
CA PHE A 26 2.72 13.69 1.97
C PHE A 26 1.44 14.25 2.60
N TRP A 27 0.35 13.49 2.56
CA TRP A 27 -0.93 13.95 3.12
C TRP A 27 -1.02 13.88 4.64
N LEU A 28 -0.20 13.04 5.29
CA LEU A 28 -0.08 13.00 6.75
C LEU A 28 1.00 13.94 7.29
N TRP A 29 1.70 14.68 6.41
CA TRP A 29 2.63 15.71 6.84
C TRP A 29 1.87 16.85 7.53
N PRO A 30 2.20 17.24 8.77
CA PRO A 30 1.32 18.08 9.60
C PRO A 30 0.76 19.36 8.95
N PRO A 31 1.56 20.26 8.34
CA PRO A 31 1.01 21.44 7.70
C PRO A 31 0.18 21.13 6.44
N VAL A 32 0.54 20.10 5.67
CA VAL A 32 -0.24 19.70 4.47
C VAL A 32 -1.57 19.09 4.88
N HIS A 33 -1.56 18.24 5.90
CA HIS A 33 -2.77 17.67 6.46
C HIS A 33 -3.71 18.75 7.01
N PHE A 34 -3.12 19.75 7.69
CA PHE A 34 -3.87 20.89 8.22
C PHE A 34 -4.60 21.65 7.12
N ASP A 35 -3.89 22.03 6.05
CA ASP A 35 -4.49 22.71 4.91
C ASP A 35 -5.57 21.87 4.21
N ALA A 36 -5.33 20.56 4.08
CA ALA A 36 -6.28 19.64 3.50
C ALA A 36 -7.57 19.51 4.32
N MET A 37 -7.47 19.60 5.64
CA MET A 37 -8.63 19.51 6.54
C MET A 37 -9.45 20.81 6.59
N LEU A 38 -8.83 21.97 6.30
CA LEU A 38 -9.52 23.26 6.22
C LEU A 38 -10.32 23.46 4.93
N SER A 39 -9.89 22.87 3.82
CA SER A 39 -10.54 23.02 2.52
C SER A 39 -11.26 21.75 2.09
N ARG A 40 -12.57 21.87 1.81
CA ARG A 40 -13.38 20.75 1.31
C ARG A 40 -12.81 20.16 0.02
N ASP A 41 -12.30 21.00 -0.88
CA ASP A 41 -11.78 20.55 -2.17
C ASP A 41 -10.45 19.81 -1.98
N LEU A 42 -9.56 20.31 -1.12
CA LEU A 42 -8.30 19.60 -0.79
C LEU A 42 -8.56 18.29 -0.07
N TYR A 43 -9.55 18.24 0.83
CA TYR A 43 -9.97 17.00 1.48
C TYR A 43 -10.42 15.95 0.46
N TRP A 44 -11.21 16.34 -0.55
CA TRP A 44 -11.61 15.41 -1.62
C TRP A 44 -10.40 14.98 -2.46
N VAL A 45 -9.50 15.88 -2.81
CA VAL A 45 -8.27 15.57 -3.56
C VAL A 45 -7.40 14.59 -2.78
N MET A 46 -7.24 14.79 -1.48
CA MET A 46 -6.54 13.87 -0.59
C MET A 46 -7.13 12.47 -0.67
N ASN A 47 -8.43 12.33 -0.41
CA ASN A 47 -9.08 11.01 -0.38
C ASN A 47 -9.07 10.32 -1.75
N TRP A 48 -9.36 11.05 -2.83
CA TRP A 48 -9.37 10.49 -4.18
C TRP A 48 -7.98 10.10 -4.66
N SER A 49 -6.95 10.91 -4.37
CA SER A 49 -5.57 10.57 -4.76
C SER A 49 -5.09 9.31 -4.03
N MET A 50 -5.34 9.19 -2.73
CA MET A 50 -5.04 7.98 -1.94
C MET A 50 -5.76 6.74 -2.46
N LEU A 51 -7.04 6.88 -2.80
CA LEU A 51 -7.84 5.77 -3.34
C LEU A 51 -7.28 5.28 -4.68
N LEU A 52 -7.03 6.21 -5.60
CA LEU A 52 -6.53 5.88 -6.94
C LEU A 52 -5.15 5.23 -6.88
N ASP A 53 -4.24 5.79 -6.08
CA ASP A 53 -2.88 5.27 -5.92
C ASP A 53 -2.88 3.89 -5.24
N GLY A 54 -3.71 3.72 -4.19
CA GLY A 54 -3.94 2.42 -3.56
C GLY A 54 -4.47 1.38 -4.54
N MET A 55 -5.46 1.73 -5.37
CA MET A 55 -5.97 0.84 -6.41
C MET A 55 -4.88 0.45 -7.41
N LEU A 56 -4.04 1.38 -7.85
CA LEU A 56 -2.93 1.11 -8.77
C LEU A 56 -1.89 0.16 -8.16
N PHE A 57 -1.52 0.37 -6.90
CA PHE A 57 -0.60 -0.49 -6.17
C PHE A 57 -1.17 -1.91 -6.00
N TRP A 58 -2.41 -2.03 -5.54
CA TRP A 58 -3.03 -3.35 -5.36
C TRP A 58 -3.29 -4.07 -6.68
N TRP A 59 -3.51 -3.35 -7.78
CA TRP A 59 -3.57 -3.93 -9.12
C TRP A 59 -2.24 -4.57 -9.52
N LEU A 60 -1.11 -3.91 -9.25
CA LEU A 60 0.22 -4.46 -9.49
C LEU A 60 0.46 -5.74 -8.67
N ILE A 61 0.08 -5.71 -7.38
CA ILE A 61 0.27 -6.85 -6.47
C ILE A 61 -0.60 -8.04 -6.89
N PHE A 62 -1.88 -7.81 -7.20
CA PHE A 62 -2.83 -8.87 -7.51
C PHE A 62 -2.94 -9.23 -8.99
N ASP A 63 -2.04 -8.72 -9.85
CA ASP A 63 -2.04 -9.00 -11.29
C ASP A 63 -2.27 -10.51 -11.53
N PRO A 64 -3.38 -10.90 -12.19
CA PRO A 64 -3.78 -12.29 -12.35
C PRO A 64 -2.88 -13.05 -13.34
N ARG A 65 -2.04 -12.35 -14.11
CA ARG A 65 -1.11 -12.98 -15.05
C ARG A 65 -0.05 -13.77 -14.28
N SER A 66 0.13 -15.03 -14.66
CA SER A 66 1.19 -15.87 -14.11
C SER A 66 2.55 -15.32 -14.52
N PRO A 67 3.49 -15.14 -13.56
CA PRO A 67 4.88 -14.76 -13.85
C PRO A 67 5.64 -15.82 -14.65
N VAL A 68 5.12 -17.06 -14.72
CA VAL A 68 5.74 -18.16 -15.46
C VAL A 68 5.48 -18.07 -16.95
N THR A 69 4.34 -17.50 -17.36
CA THR A 69 3.89 -17.44 -18.76
C THR A 69 3.85 -16.03 -19.35
N SER A 70 4.09 -15.00 -18.53
CA SER A 70 4.06 -13.59 -18.94
C SER A 70 5.18 -12.82 -18.26
N ASP A 71 5.48 -11.62 -18.76
CA ASP A 71 6.41 -10.63 -18.14
C ASP A 71 5.81 -10.00 -16.85
N ALA A 72 5.00 -10.77 -16.13
CA ALA A 72 4.35 -10.34 -14.90
C ALA A 72 5.34 -10.40 -13.73
N LEU A 73 5.17 -9.51 -12.77
CA LEU A 73 6.06 -9.42 -11.62
C LEU A 73 6.07 -10.75 -10.83
N GLY A 74 7.25 -11.34 -10.64
CA GLY A 74 7.41 -12.60 -9.89
C GLY A 74 6.84 -12.55 -8.47
N TYR A 75 6.31 -13.68 -7.98
CA TYR A 75 5.66 -13.75 -6.67
C TYR A 75 6.56 -13.32 -5.52
N GLY A 76 7.84 -13.71 -5.53
CA GLY A 76 8.81 -13.26 -4.52
C GLY A 76 9.00 -11.74 -4.49
N LYS A 77 9.03 -11.09 -5.66
CA LYS A 77 9.13 -9.62 -5.75
C LYS A 77 7.87 -8.94 -5.19
N ARG A 78 6.68 -9.47 -5.46
CA ARG A 78 5.41 -8.96 -4.91
C ARG A 78 5.39 -9.03 -3.38
N ILE A 79 5.82 -10.16 -2.81
CA ILE A 79 5.93 -10.34 -1.35
C ILE A 79 6.93 -9.34 -0.76
N LEU A 80 8.10 -9.20 -1.41
CA LEU A 80 9.11 -8.23 -0.97
C LEU A 80 8.57 -6.80 -0.99
N LEU A 81 7.84 -6.39 -2.03
CA LEU A 81 7.24 -5.05 -2.09
C LEU A 81 6.24 -4.83 -0.97
N LEU A 82 5.36 -5.80 -0.69
CA LEU A 82 4.42 -5.71 0.43
C LEU A 82 5.14 -5.56 1.77
N ALA A 83 6.25 -6.27 1.98
CA ALA A 83 7.07 -6.12 3.19
C ALA A 83 7.75 -4.75 3.25
N VAL A 84 8.31 -4.27 2.13
CA VAL A 84 9.01 -2.98 2.04
C VAL A 84 8.05 -1.82 2.28
N VAL A 85 6.83 -1.83 1.74
CA VAL A 85 5.86 -0.74 1.97
C VAL A 85 5.26 -0.78 3.38
N ALA A 86 5.19 -1.96 4.00
CA ALA A 86 4.68 -2.09 5.36
C ALA A 86 5.61 -1.40 6.39
N ILE A 87 6.93 -1.45 6.21
CA ILE A 87 7.90 -0.91 7.18
C ILE A 87 7.72 0.60 7.40
N PRO A 88 7.78 1.48 6.37
CA PRO A 88 7.53 2.91 6.54
C PRO A 88 6.15 3.21 7.13
N GLN A 89 5.14 2.41 6.80
CA GLN A 89 3.79 2.60 7.31
C GLN A 89 3.71 2.31 8.81
N MET A 90 4.39 1.25 9.28
CA MET A 90 4.51 0.97 10.71
C MET A 90 5.26 2.08 11.45
N ILE A 91 6.33 2.63 10.85
CA ILE A 91 7.06 3.76 11.42
C ILE A 91 6.16 4.99 11.55
N LEU A 92 5.37 5.30 10.52
CA LEU A 92 4.46 6.44 10.52
C LEU A 92 3.37 6.31 11.59
N GLY A 93 2.72 5.14 11.65
CA GLY A 93 1.72 4.86 12.68
C GLY A 93 2.29 4.93 14.09
N ALA A 94 3.47 4.35 14.31
CA ALA A 94 4.17 4.43 15.59
C ALA A 94 4.53 5.88 15.97
N TYR A 95 4.99 6.67 15.02
CA TYR A 95 5.29 8.09 15.24
C TYR A 95 4.06 8.86 15.71
N ILE A 96 2.90 8.67 15.08
CA ILE A 96 1.65 9.35 15.46
C ILE A 96 1.17 8.89 16.85
N VAL A 97 1.22 7.59 17.13
CA VAL A 97 0.79 7.01 18.42
C VAL A 97 1.67 7.46 19.59
N PHE A 98 2.99 7.50 19.41
CA PHE A 98 3.95 7.78 20.48
C PHE A 98 4.39 9.25 20.56
N ALA A 99 3.85 10.13 19.72
CA ALA A 99 4.14 11.56 19.80
C ALA A 99 3.64 12.14 21.14
N ARG A 100 4.54 12.82 21.86
CA ARG A 100 4.27 13.38 23.21
C ARG A 100 3.48 14.69 23.20
N GLY A 101 3.06 15.17 22.03
CA GLY A 101 2.27 16.38 21.84
C GLY A 101 1.29 16.21 20.69
N MET A 102 0.38 17.17 20.53
CA MET A 102 -0.54 17.18 19.40
C MET A 102 0.27 17.37 18.11
N VAL A 103 0.23 16.37 17.24
CA VAL A 103 0.91 16.42 15.93
C VAL A 103 0.10 17.26 14.95
N TYR A 104 -1.21 17.40 15.18
CA TYR A 104 -2.14 18.09 14.31
C TYR A 104 -2.86 19.21 15.08
N ASP A 105 -2.48 20.46 14.81
CA ASP A 105 -3.03 21.63 15.50
C ASP A 105 -4.42 22.07 14.96
N VAL A 106 -4.92 21.43 13.88
CA VAL A 106 -6.26 21.69 13.28
C VAL A 106 -7.36 21.67 14.34
N TYR A 107 -7.24 20.74 15.28
CA TYR A 107 -8.28 20.42 16.23
C TYR A 107 -8.47 21.49 17.32
N GLU A 108 -7.57 22.48 17.40
CA GLU A 108 -7.74 23.64 18.28
C GLU A 108 -8.51 24.79 17.61
N VAL A 109 -8.51 24.87 16.27
CA VAL A 109 -8.97 26.07 15.52
C VAL A 109 -10.40 25.95 15.00
N CYS A 110 -10.84 24.76 14.54
CA CYS A 110 -12.13 24.61 13.83
C CYS A 110 -13.27 24.04 14.67
N GLY A 111 -13.02 23.68 15.94
CA GLY A 111 -13.94 22.85 16.71
C GLY A 111 -13.94 21.40 16.19
N ARG A 112 -14.26 20.45 17.07
CA ARG A 112 -14.14 19.02 16.77
C ARG A 112 -15.47 18.44 16.27
N ALA A 113 -15.41 17.53 15.30
CA ALA A 113 -16.59 16.82 14.80
C ALA A 113 -17.23 15.91 15.87
N TRP A 114 -16.43 15.40 16.81
CA TRP A 114 -16.88 14.66 17.99
C TRP A 114 -16.38 15.31 19.28
N PRO A 115 -17.15 15.22 20.39
CA PRO A 115 -16.71 15.67 21.71
C PRO A 115 -15.70 14.66 22.30
N MET A 116 -14.52 14.57 21.70
CA MET A 116 -13.44 13.67 22.09
C MET A 116 -12.18 14.48 22.47
N PRO A 117 -11.41 14.05 23.48
CA PRO A 117 -10.10 14.64 23.78
C PRO A 117 -9.14 14.46 22.60
N PRO A 118 -8.29 15.47 22.30
CA PRO A 118 -7.38 15.42 21.15
C PRO A 118 -6.37 14.29 21.25
N GLU A 119 -5.88 13.97 22.45
CA GLU A 119 -4.99 12.82 22.63
C GLU A 119 -5.65 11.50 22.24
N THR A 120 -6.97 11.38 22.43
CA THR A 120 -7.71 10.16 22.08
C THR A 120 -7.92 10.07 20.57
N ASP A 121 -8.25 11.18 19.91
CA ASP A 121 -8.42 11.22 18.46
C ASP A 121 -7.09 10.91 17.74
N GLN A 122 -5.98 11.51 18.18
CA GLN A 122 -4.66 11.22 17.63
C GLN A 122 -4.24 9.77 17.85
N LEU A 123 -4.48 9.22 19.04
CA LEU A 123 -4.19 7.81 19.33
C LEU A 123 -4.97 6.89 18.39
N LEU A 124 -6.28 7.14 18.22
CA LEU A 124 -7.12 6.35 17.31
C LEU A 124 -6.66 6.50 15.86
N GLY A 125 -6.36 7.72 15.41
CA GLY A 125 -5.81 7.97 14.07
C GLY A 125 -4.49 7.24 13.83
N GLY A 126 -3.58 7.27 14.80
CA GLY A 126 -2.32 6.53 14.77
C GLY A 126 -2.52 5.01 14.71
N LEU A 127 -3.44 4.47 15.50
CA LEU A 127 -3.77 3.04 15.46
C LEU A 127 -4.42 2.61 14.14
N LEU A 128 -5.31 3.45 13.59
CA LEU A 128 -5.99 3.20 12.31
C LEU A 128 -5.05 3.31 11.10
N THR A 129 -4.03 4.16 11.16
CA THR A 129 -2.99 4.23 10.14
C THR A 129 -1.97 3.09 10.25
N TRP A 130 -1.84 2.47 11.44
CA TRP A 130 -0.90 1.38 11.67
C TRP A 130 -1.49 -0.01 11.42
N ILE A 131 -2.55 -0.38 12.15
CA ILE A 131 -3.01 -1.77 12.27
C ILE A 131 -3.72 -2.27 11.01
N PRO A 132 -4.79 -1.62 10.51
CA PRO A 132 -5.48 -2.09 9.30
C PRO A 132 -4.54 -2.23 8.09
N PRO A 133 -3.67 -1.26 7.76
CA PRO A 133 -2.81 -1.38 6.59
C PRO A 133 -1.75 -2.49 6.73
N ALA A 134 -1.21 -2.71 7.93
CA ALA A 134 -0.32 -3.84 8.21
C ALA A 134 -1.04 -5.18 8.03
N MET A 135 -2.27 -5.30 8.54
CA MET A 135 -3.11 -6.49 8.36
C MET A 135 -3.38 -6.78 6.88
N MET A 136 -3.68 -5.75 6.08
CA MET A 136 -3.89 -5.91 4.64
C MET A 136 -2.64 -6.39 3.91
N SER A 137 -1.46 -5.89 4.30
CA SER A 137 -0.19 -6.34 3.73
C SER A 137 0.07 -7.82 4.01
N ILE A 138 -0.21 -8.28 5.23
CA ILE A 138 -0.11 -9.70 5.62
C ILE A 138 -1.08 -10.56 4.79
N LEU A 139 -2.34 -10.14 4.66
CA LEU A 139 -3.33 -10.84 3.84
C LEU A 139 -2.89 -10.93 2.37
N GLY A 140 -2.34 -9.84 1.82
CA GLY A 140 -1.77 -9.81 0.48
C GLY A 140 -0.66 -10.85 0.31
N ILE A 141 0.30 -10.90 1.24
CA ILE A 141 1.39 -11.88 1.24
C ILE A 141 0.85 -13.30 1.27
N LEU A 142 -0.11 -13.61 2.14
CA LEU A 142 -0.72 -14.95 2.24
C LEU A 142 -1.42 -15.37 0.95
N ILE A 143 -2.15 -14.46 0.30
CA ILE A 143 -2.80 -14.72 -0.99
C ILE A 143 -1.76 -15.00 -2.08
N ILE A 144 -0.68 -14.20 -2.14
CA ILE A 144 0.39 -14.38 -3.13
C ILE A 144 1.17 -15.68 -2.89
N LEU A 145 1.48 -16.02 -1.64
CA LEU A 145 2.09 -17.29 -1.27
C LEU A 145 1.21 -18.47 -1.68
N ARG A 146 -0.11 -18.40 -1.44
CA ARG A 146 -1.05 -19.43 -1.89
C ARG A 146 -1.08 -19.57 -3.41
N ARG A 147 -0.97 -18.46 -4.16
CA ARG A 147 -0.87 -18.49 -5.63
C ARG A 147 0.43 -19.14 -6.09
N ALA A 148 1.56 -18.77 -5.50
CA ALA A 148 2.86 -19.36 -5.79
C ALA A 148 2.86 -20.89 -5.59
N MET A 149 2.41 -21.36 -4.41
CA MET A 149 2.34 -22.80 -4.11
C MET A 149 1.43 -23.58 -5.08
N ARG A 150 0.36 -22.96 -5.59
CA ARG A 150 -0.54 -23.59 -6.56
C ARG A 150 0.04 -23.67 -7.96
N GLU A 151 0.91 -22.74 -8.34
CA GLU A 151 1.59 -22.78 -9.64
C GLU A 151 2.77 -23.76 -9.61
N ASP A 152 3.53 -23.82 -8.52
CA ASP A 152 4.60 -24.81 -8.34
C ASP A 152 4.07 -26.25 -8.45
N GLY A 153 2.89 -26.52 -7.90
CA GLY A 153 2.21 -27.83 -8.04
C GLY A 153 1.75 -28.18 -9.45
N LYS A 154 1.68 -27.21 -10.38
CA LYS A 154 1.32 -27.43 -11.80
C LYS A 154 2.52 -27.55 -12.73
N VAL A 155 3.71 -27.09 -12.32
CA VAL A 155 4.92 -27.03 -13.16
C VAL A 155 5.70 -28.36 -13.23
N SER A 156 5.26 -29.43 -12.57
CA SER A 156 5.91 -30.76 -12.66
C SER A 156 5.04 -31.84 -13.33
N PRO A 157 4.81 -31.76 -14.65
CA PRO A 157 4.84 -32.97 -15.49
C PRO A 157 5.72 -32.84 -16.75
N TYR A 158 6.13 -31.63 -17.13
CA TYR A 158 6.90 -31.39 -18.36
C TYR A 158 8.39 -31.72 -18.19
N ASN A 159 8.97 -31.38 -17.03
CA ASN A 159 10.36 -31.75 -16.68
C ASN A 159 10.53 -33.27 -16.49
N GLU A 160 9.49 -33.99 -16.06
CA GLU A 160 9.48 -35.45 -16.03
C GLU A 160 9.45 -36.06 -17.44
N LYS A 161 8.62 -35.52 -18.35
CA LYS A 161 8.59 -35.99 -19.75
C LYS A 161 9.88 -35.70 -20.51
N LEU A 162 10.51 -34.55 -20.29
CA LEU A 162 11.83 -34.23 -20.87
C LEU A 162 12.93 -35.14 -20.31
N LYS A 163 12.96 -35.37 -18.99
CA LYS A 163 13.88 -36.34 -18.38
C LYS A 163 13.65 -37.76 -18.88
N ALA A 164 12.40 -38.20 -19.03
CA ALA A 164 12.05 -39.53 -19.54
C ALA A 164 12.30 -39.70 -21.05
N SER A 165 12.28 -38.62 -21.84
CA SER A 165 12.63 -38.67 -23.27
C SER A 165 14.13 -38.69 -23.54
N HIS A 166 14.94 -38.35 -22.54
CA HIS A 166 16.40 -38.32 -22.60
C HIS A 166 17.06 -39.46 -21.78
N SER A 167 16.26 -40.41 -21.26
CA SER A 167 16.70 -41.65 -20.60
C SER A 167 16.34 -42.87 -21.44
#